data_AF-A0A9D1Q8L7-F1
#
_entry.id   AF-A0A9D1Q8L7-F1
#
_cell.length_a   1.000
_cell.length_b   1.000
_cell.length_c   1.000
_cell.angle_alpha   90.00
_cell.angle_beta   90.00
_cell.angle_gamma   90.00
#
_symmetry.space_group_name_H-M   'P 1'
#
loop_
_entity.id
_entity.type
_entity.pdbx_description
1 polymer ?
#
loop_
_entity_poly.entity_id
_entity_poly.type
_entity_poly.pdbx_seq_one_letter_code
_entity_poly.pdbx_strand_id
1 'polypeptide(L)'
;VKAANEAQGETLRVEFQVDQKFTNALHDAVEENIQPADVEKAMLADASLKELLTSGYRLNVYALRANVDAEEAARTIAEEQILPRLSGCKDEGIISMVKADNNYFYEAVLTYKESSSGGGGSSEPGQPDPQLTMYKITVAAYDTSLGTVTAPKEVKEGGSFTFTVEPGENADVTSVSVSGDYENCEDAEETYTVSNVQSDITITVVFEEKEEYPVQWYETNDGEYEAGTLIFRNGASAVMGNTHTLTLDATIKGLQAGQYAMNPTAAENFSFQNVVHLIVEKGSGVTEIPGYTEEEVESINLAAPPKKGFLASQKLKDVSLSGVEKMGMVAFYMTAVEKVALTNAEDIDIAQGAFMYCTWLFDVTIDAKNDLKIGNNAFDGALGVGASYGRDCTTKLTGGSIWIGEKAFGGIRDEIRINGNVESVGNRAFANNIGSLEVELNSDVTIHYAGGAEKFAEVCDGGLAGVGLTEENFAA
;
A
#
# COMPACT_ATOMS: atom_id res chain seq x y z
N VAL A 1 15.25 29.52 6.65
CA VAL A 1 16.64 29.21 7.09
C VAL A 1 16.76 27.84 7.74
N LYS A 2 16.28 27.63 8.98
CA LYS A 2 16.47 26.34 9.69
C LYS A 2 16.01 25.15 8.84
N ALA A 3 14.76 25.17 8.36
CA ALA A 3 14.22 24.14 7.46
C ALA A 3 15.08 23.92 6.21
N ALA A 4 15.46 25.00 5.49
CA ALA A 4 16.29 24.92 4.28
C ALA A 4 17.72 24.39 4.52
N ASN A 5 18.31 24.63 5.69
CA ASN A 5 19.62 24.10 6.04
C ASN A 5 19.50 22.63 6.50
N GLU A 6 18.51 22.28 7.32
CA GLU A 6 18.28 20.90 7.77
C GLU A 6 17.92 19.97 6.61
N ALA A 7 17.13 20.45 5.64
CA ALA A 7 16.71 19.66 4.48
C ALA A 7 17.90 19.25 3.57
N GLN A 8 19.04 19.95 3.65
CA GLN A 8 20.25 19.60 2.90
C GLN A 8 21.01 18.41 3.52
N GLY A 9 20.68 17.99 4.75
CA GLY A 9 21.37 16.92 5.47
C GLY A 9 22.63 17.39 6.22
N GLU A 10 23.51 16.46 6.57
CA GLU A 10 24.68 16.73 7.44
C GLU A 10 25.76 17.63 6.80
N THR A 11 25.77 17.78 5.48
CA THR A 11 26.71 18.65 4.75
C THR A 11 25.94 19.67 3.91
N LEU A 12 26.00 20.94 4.31
CA LEU A 12 25.33 22.03 3.59
C LEU A 12 26.01 22.29 2.24
N ARG A 13 25.21 22.32 1.17
CA ARG A 13 25.66 22.74 -0.17
C ARG A 13 25.65 24.26 -0.30
N VAL A 14 24.68 24.90 0.35
CA VAL A 14 24.54 26.35 0.46
C VAL A 14 24.13 26.66 1.90
N GLU A 15 24.94 27.46 2.61
CA GLU A 15 24.57 27.98 3.92
C GLU A 15 23.66 29.20 3.74
N PHE A 16 22.39 29.05 4.11
CA PHE A 16 21.42 30.13 4.01
C PHE A 16 21.43 31.03 5.25
N GLN A 17 21.40 32.34 5.02
CA GLN A 17 21.25 33.37 6.05
C GLN A 17 20.04 34.29 5.76
N VAL A 18 19.66 35.10 6.75
CA VAL A 18 18.65 36.15 6.57
C VAL A 18 19.31 37.50 6.31
N ASP A 19 18.69 38.32 5.46
CA ASP A 19 19.03 39.72 5.29
C ASP A 19 17.75 40.57 5.41
N GLN A 20 17.78 41.58 6.28
CA GLN A 20 16.58 42.36 6.59
C GLN A 20 16.10 43.20 5.39
N LYS A 21 16.99 43.70 4.53
CA LYS A 21 16.60 44.44 3.33
C LYS A 21 15.92 43.50 2.35
N PHE A 22 16.45 42.29 2.20
CA PHE A 22 15.86 41.24 1.39
C PHE A 22 14.47 40.82 1.88
N THR A 23 14.29 40.66 3.19
CA THR A 23 12.98 40.37 3.79
C THR A 23 11.96 41.49 3.55
N ASN A 24 12.36 42.75 3.74
CA ASN A 24 11.47 43.89 3.52
C ASN A 24 11.05 43.99 2.05
N ALA A 25 11.98 43.83 1.11
CA ALA A 25 11.68 43.85 -0.32
C ALA A 25 10.71 42.72 -0.73
N LEU A 26 10.82 41.54 -0.12
CA LEU A 26 9.86 40.46 -0.34
C LEU A 26 8.47 40.81 0.21
N HIS A 27 8.40 41.37 1.42
CA HIS A 27 7.14 41.77 2.04
C HIS A 27 6.41 42.81 1.18
N ASP A 28 7.10 43.88 0.77
CA ASP A 28 6.54 44.95 -0.05
C ASP A 28 6.09 44.42 -1.43
N ALA A 29 6.89 43.53 -2.04
CA ALA A 29 6.55 42.92 -3.33
C ALA A 29 5.29 42.03 -3.27
N VAL A 30 5.06 41.34 -2.15
CA VAL A 30 3.91 40.46 -1.94
C VAL A 30 2.62 41.24 -1.67
N GLU A 31 2.69 42.41 -1.01
CA GLU A 31 1.50 43.24 -0.80
C GLU A 31 0.88 43.75 -2.12
N GLU A 32 1.71 43.96 -3.14
CA GLU A 32 1.29 44.52 -4.42
C GLU A 32 1.03 43.46 -5.52
N ASN A 33 1.46 42.20 -5.33
CA ASN A 33 1.46 41.18 -6.38
C ASN A 33 1.02 39.80 -5.90
N ILE A 34 0.30 39.06 -6.75
CA ILE A 34 -0.29 37.75 -6.40
C ILE A 34 0.39 36.54 -7.06
N GLN A 35 1.29 36.73 -8.03
CA GLN A 35 1.99 35.63 -8.73
C GLN A 35 3.51 35.67 -8.46
N PRO A 36 4.18 34.51 -8.29
CA PRO A 36 5.63 34.47 -7.99
C PRO A 36 6.51 35.24 -8.99
N ALA A 37 6.18 35.16 -10.29
CA ALA A 37 6.93 35.87 -11.32
C ALA A 37 6.81 37.40 -11.21
N ASP A 38 5.66 37.91 -10.78
CA ASP A 38 5.44 39.34 -10.56
C ASP A 38 6.15 39.82 -9.29
N VAL A 39 6.13 39.00 -8.23
CA VAL A 39 6.89 39.23 -6.98
C VAL A 39 8.40 39.25 -7.27
N GLU A 40 8.92 38.27 -8.03
CA GLU A 40 10.33 38.22 -8.43
C GLU A 40 10.73 39.46 -9.24
N LYS A 41 9.90 39.86 -10.20
CA LYS A 41 10.13 41.07 -10.99
C LYS A 41 10.13 42.34 -10.15
N ALA A 42 9.23 42.45 -9.17
CA ALA A 42 9.18 43.58 -8.24
C ALA A 42 10.43 43.63 -7.37
N MET A 43 10.87 42.50 -6.81
CA MET A 43 12.11 42.41 -6.05
C MET A 43 13.36 42.73 -6.90
N LEU A 44 13.43 42.29 -8.16
CA LEU A 44 14.52 42.65 -9.08
C LEU A 44 14.58 44.16 -9.39
N ALA A 45 13.44 44.86 -9.28
CA ALA A 45 13.34 46.30 -9.48
C ALA A 45 13.61 47.11 -8.21
N ASP A 46 13.66 46.48 -7.04
CA ASP A 46 13.87 47.15 -5.76
C ASP A 46 15.29 47.73 -5.68
N ALA A 47 15.37 49.05 -5.52
CA ALA A 47 16.64 49.77 -5.46
C ALA A 47 17.50 49.37 -4.25
N SER A 48 16.91 48.89 -3.15
CA SER A 48 17.61 48.43 -1.95
C SER A 48 18.35 47.11 -2.16
N LEU A 49 17.95 46.30 -3.15
CA LEU A 49 18.59 45.02 -3.49
C LEU A 49 19.68 45.15 -4.55
N LYS A 50 19.88 46.34 -5.12
CA LYS A 50 20.80 46.56 -6.24
C LYS A 50 22.21 46.03 -5.96
N GLU A 51 22.75 46.28 -4.77
CA GLU A 51 24.09 45.82 -4.36
C GLU A 51 24.18 44.29 -4.31
N LEU A 52 23.18 43.64 -3.71
CA LEU A 52 23.07 42.17 -3.62
C LEU A 52 22.96 41.54 -5.01
N LEU A 53 22.09 42.06 -5.87
CA LEU A 53 21.85 41.52 -7.22
C LEU A 53 23.05 41.72 -8.16
N THR A 54 23.79 42.83 -8.03
CA THR A 54 25.03 43.05 -8.81
C THR A 54 26.19 42.18 -8.39
N SER A 55 26.09 41.47 -7.25
CA SER A 55 27.14 40.62 -6.70
C SER A 55 27.13 39.18 -7.27
N GLY A 56 26.36 38.91 -8.32
CA GLY A 56 26.35 37.61 -9.00
C GLY A 56 25.36 36.58 -8.44
N TYR A 57 24.43 37.03 -7.60
CA TYR A 57 23.35 36.20 -7.08
C TYR A 57 22.21 36.06 -8.09
N ARG A 58 21.58 34.88 -8.09
CA ARG A 58 20.32 34.62 -8.78
C ARG A 58 19.18 34.65 -7.77
N LEU A 59 18.21 35.52 -8.00
CA LEU A 59 16.95 35.53 -7.27
C LEU A 59 16.00 34.47 -7.82
N ASN A 60 15.30 33.76 -6.95
CA ASN A 60 14.13 32.95 -7.28
C ASN A 60 13.06 33.18 -6.21
N VAL A 61 11.78 33.17 -6.62
CA VAL A 61 10.64 33.28 -5.69
C VAL A 61 9.73 32.06 -5.83
N TYR A 62 9.38 31.48 -4.69
CA TYR A 62 8.52 30.31 -4.54
C TYR A 62 7.25 30.70 -3.78
N ALA A 63 6.17 29.96 -4.03
CA ALA A 63 4.93 30.14 -3.28
C ALA A 63 4.27 28.80 -2.99
N LEU A 64 3.64 28.70 -1.82
CA LEU A 64 2.83 27.56 -1.41
C LEU A 64 1.44 28.04 -0.96
N ARG A 65 0.40 27.52 -1.61
CA ARG A 65 -0.99 27.70 -1.17
C ARG A 65 -1.38 26.51 -0.29
N ALA A 66 -1.28 26.68 1.02
CA ALA A 66 -1.63 25.61 1.95
C ALA A 66 -2.24 26.18 3.23
N ASN A 67 -3.21 25.44 3.78
CA ASN A 67 -3.79 25.75 5.08
C ASN A 67 -3.00 25.04 6.20
N VAL A 68 -1.69 25.29 6.22
CA VAL A 68 -0.73 24.73 7.18
C VAL A 68 -0.08 25.87 7.97
N ASP A 69 0.61 25.53 9.05
CA ASP A 69 1.38 26.53 9.79
C ASP A 69 2.67 26.94 9.05
N ALA A 70 3.37 27.94 9.58
CA ALA A 70 4.55 28.49 8.93
C ALA A 70 5.74 27.52 8.94
N GLU A 71 5.81 26.59 9.90
CA GLU A 71 6.93 25.63 9.99
C GLU A 71 6.79 24.54 8.94
N GLU A 72 5.58 23.99 8.79
CA GLU A 72 5.27 23.02 7.75
C GLU A 72 5.39 23.63 6.35
N ALA A 73 4.91 24.86 6.15
CA ALA A 73 5.08 25.57 4.88
C ALA A 73 6.57 25.76 4.51
N ALA A 74 7.40 26.15 5.47
CA ALA A 74 8.84 26.34 5.25
C ALA A 74 9.56 25.02 4.92
N ARG A 75 9.16 23.91 5.55
CA ARG A 75 9.71 22.58 5.25
C ARG A 75 9.34 22.13 3.83
N THR A 76 8.07 22.23 3.46
CA THR A 76 7.60 21.85 2.13
C THR A 76 8.28 22.66 1.03
N ILE A 77 8.38 23.98 1.17
CA ILE A 77 9.05 24.82 0.16
C ILE A 77 10.55 24.47 0.08
N ALA A 78 11.21 24.28 1.23
CA ALA A 78 12.61 23.86 1.27
C ALA A 78 12.86 22.55 0.52
N GLU A 79 12.11 21.50 0.86
CA GLU A 79 12.32 20.13 0.35
C GLU A 79 11.92 20.00 -1.12
N GLU A 80 10.76 20.52 -1.51
CA GLU A 80 10.19 20.28 -2.84
C GLU A 80 10.61 21.31 -3.88
N GLN A 81 10.90 22.55 -3.47
CA GLN A 81 11.13 23.66 -4.39
C GLN A 81 12.58 24.14 -4.38
N ILE A 82 13.21 24.24 -3.22
CA ILE A 82 14.57 24.81 -3.09
C ILE A 82 15.63 23.75 -3.34
N LEU A 83 15.63 22.63 -2.62
CA LEU A 83 16.67 21.60 -2.71
C LEU A 83 16.96 21.10 -4.12
N PRO A 84 15.95 20.78 -4.98
CA PRO A 84 16.22 20.26 -6.32
C PRO A 84 16.98 21.26 -7.21
N ARG A 85 16.99 22.55 -6.83
CA ARG A 85 17.54 23.65 -7.61
C ARG A 85 18.88 24.17 -7.09
N LEU A 86 19.43 23.60 -6.01
CA LEU A 86 20.72 24.01 -5.43
C LEU A 86 21.95 23.49 -6.21
N SER A 87 21.78 22.60 -7.19
CA SER A 87 22.90 22.05 -7.97
C SER A 87 23.66 23.16 -8.73
N GLY A 88 24.97 23.27 -8.50
CA GLY A 88 25.85 24.27 -9.15
C GLY A 88 25.86 25.66 -8.50
N CYS A 89 25.30 25.83 -7.30
CA CYS A 89 25.40 27.05 -6.49
C CYS A 89 26.60 26.97 -5.51
N LYS A 90 27.19 28.12 -5.13
CA LYS A 90 28.27 28.17 -4.11
C LYS A 90 27.72 28.08 -2.67
N ASP A 91 28.65 27.89 -1.73
CA ASP A 91 28.47 27.68 -0.28
C ASP A 91 27.64 28.74 0.49
N GLU A 92 27.22 29.87 -0.09
CA GLU A 92 26.49 30.95 0.62
C GLU A 92 25.24 31.43 -0.12
N GLY A 93 24.14 31.64 0.61
CA GLY A 93 22.87 32.15 0.08
C GLY A 93 22.05 32.97 1.08
N ILE A 94 21.08 33.74 0.58
CA ILE A 94 20.14 34.51 1.41
C ILE A 94 18.72 33.98 1.16
N ILE A 95 17.94 33.81 2.22
CA ILE A 95 16.57 33.31 2.13
C ILE A 95 15.63 34.07 3.07
N SER A 96 14.40 34.32 2.62
CA SER A 96 13.35 34.94 3.43
C SER A 96 11.98 34.41 3.06
N MET A 97 11.10 34.28 4.05
CA MET A 97 9.72 33.85 3.86
C MET A 97 8.73 34.85 4.49
N VAL A 98 7.63 35.13 3.79
CA VAL A 98 6.52 36.01 4.23
C VAL A 98 5.18 35.31 3.98
N LYS A 99 4.21 35.50 4.89
CA LYS A 99 2.84 35.01 4.73
C LYS A 99 1.94 36.14 4.20
N ALA A 100 1.23 35.87 3.11
CA ALA A 100 0.18 36.75 2.57
C ALA A 100 -1.20 36.43 3.18
N ASP A 101 -2.11 37.40 3.18
CA ASP A 101 -3.45 37.33 3.80
C ASP A 101 -4.33 36.18 3.29
N ASN A 102 -4.06 35.66 2.08
CA ASN A 102 -4.85 34.58 1.44
C ASN A 102 -4.34 33.16 1.75
N ASN A 103 -3.60 32.96 2.86
CA ASN A 103 -2.92 31.70 3.20
C ASN A 103 -1.91 31.23 2.15
N TYR A 104 -1.24 32.19 1.49
CA TYR A 104 -0.07 31.92 0.66
C TYR A 104 1.19 32.22 1.47
N PHE A 105 2.16 31.32 1.43
CA PHE A 105 3.51 31.57 1.91
C PHE A 105 4.41 31.80 0.71
N TYR A 106 5.12 32.93 0.69
CA TYR A 106 6.10 33.27 -0.34
C TYR A 106 7.50 33.16 0.25
N GLU A 107 8.40 32.49 -0.46
CA GLU A 107 9.80 32.37 -0.07
C GLU A 107 10.70 32.83 -1.21
N ALA A 108 11.57 33.80 -0.95
CA ALA A 108 12.56 34.28 -1.90
C ALA A 108 13.95 33.77 -1.51
N VAL A 109 14.74 33.39 -2.52
CA VAL A 109 16.06 32.80 -2.35
C VAL A 109 17.06 33.45 -3.31
N LEU A 110 18.18 33.91 -2.78
CA LEU A 110 19.36 34.37 -3.52
C LEU A 110 20.50 33.35 -3.38
N THR A 111 20.98 32.81 -4.50
CA THR A 111 22.15 31.90 -4.53
C THR A 111 23.23 32.35 -5.53
N TYR A 112 24.50 32.11 -5.22
CA TYR A 112 25.63 32.52 -6.08
C TYR A 112 25.97 31.47 -7.14
N LYS A 113 26.23 31.89 -8.40
CA LYS A 113 26.65 31.00 -9.51
C LYS A 113 28.17 31.05 -9.76
N GLU A 114 28.83 29.92 -10.00
CA GLU A 114 30.26 29.89 -10.36
C GLU A 114 30.59 30.84 -11.54
N SER A 115 31.63 31.67 -11.35
CA SER A 115 32.29 32.38 -12.42
C SER A 115 33.35 31.46 -12.99
N SER A 116 33.20 31.00 -14.23
CA SER A 116 34.32 30.44 -14.97
C SER A 116 35.43 31.49 -15.05
N SER A 117 36.57 31.20 -14.44
CA SER A 117 37.72 32.09 -14.39
C SER A 117 38.26 32.33 -15.80
N GLY A 118 38.07 33.54 -16.32
CA GLY A 118 38.83 34.07 -17.44
C GLY A 118 40.25 34.47 -17.01
N GLY A 119 41.20 34.30 -17.92
CA GLY A 119 42.51 34.96 -17.89
C GLY A 119 42.73 35.65 -19.23
N GLY A 120 42.55 36.97 -19.28
CA GLY A 120 42.76 37.81 -20.45
C GLY A 120 44.13 38.49 -20.47
N GLY A 121 44.59 38.84 -21.68
CA GLY A 121 45.78 39.66 -21.91
C GLY A 121 45.95 40.14 -23.36
N SER A 122 45.36 41.31 -23.64
CA SER A 122 45.65 42.31 -24.70
C SER A 122 45.34 42.04 -26.20
N SER A 123 44.28 42.75 -26.64
CA SER A 123 44.11 43.57 -27.87
C SER A 123 44.35 42.98 -29.27
N GLU A 124 43.25 42.72 -29.99
CA GLU A 124 42.90 43.35 -31.29
C GLU A 124 41.47 42.95 -31.71
N PRO A 125 40.72 43.77 -32.50
CA PRO A 125 39.31 43.53 -32.77
C PRO A 125 39.08 42.70 -34.05
N GLY A 126 38.29 41.64 -33.92
CA GLY A 126 37.51 41.08 -35.02
C GLY A 126 37.69 39.60 -35.30
N GLN A 127 36.76 38.78 -34.79
CA GLN A 127 36.23 37.61 -35.50
C GLN A 127 34.82 37.29 -34.94
N PRO A 128 33.85 36.88 -35.78
CA PRO A 128 32.53 36.49 -35.31
C PRO A 128 32.64 35.18 -34.53
N ASP A 129 31.95 35.12 -33.39
CA ASP A 129 31.84 33.93 -32.53
C ASP A 129 31.37 32.72 -33.37
N PRO A 130 32.06 31.56 -33.36
CA PRO A 130 31.61 30.39 -34.08
C PRO A 130 30.23 29.98 -33.56
N GLN A 131 29.22 30.02 -34.41
CA GLN A 131 27.89 29.50 -34.07
C GLN A 131 28.04 28.02 -33.71
N LEU A 132 27.85 27.69 -32.43
CA LEU A 132 27.79 26.32 -31.96
C LEU A 132 26.52 25.68 -32.54
N THR A 133 26.68 24.64 -33.36
CA THR A 133 25.55 23.82 -33.79
C THR A 133 25.00 23.04 -32.60
N MET A 134 23.72 23.24 -32.29
CA MET A 134 22.98 22.52 -31.25
C MET A 134 21.95 21.61 -31.91
N TYR A 135 21.87 20.37 -31.45
CA TYR A 135 20.84 19.42 -31.85
C TYR A 135 19.79 19.29 -30.75
N LYS A 136 18.53 19.19 -31.17
CA LYS A 136 17.39 19.03 -30.27
C LYS A 136 17.27 17.58 -29.83
N ILE A 137 16.92 17.41 -28.56
CA ILE A 137 16.55 16.12 -27.99
C ILE A 137 15.06 16.18 -27.67
N THR A 138 14.32 15.26 -28.27
CA THR A 138 12.87 15.15 -28.10
C THR A 138 12.55 13.83 -27.43
N VAL A 139 11.79 13.86 -26.35
CA VAL A 139 11.16 12.65 -25.81
C VAL A 139 9.79 12.52 -26.50
N ALA A 140 9.60 11.44 -27.25
CA ALA A 140 8.31 11.14 -27.86
C ALA A 140 7.26 10.92 -26.76
N ALA A 141 6.00 11.23 -27.06
CA ALA A 141 4.92 11.09 -26.07
C ALA A 141 4.84 9.64 -25.57
N TYR A 142 4.88 9.48 -24.25
CA TYR A 142 4.68 8.24 -23.51
C TYR A 142 3.53 8.46 -22.51
N ASP A 143 2.98 7.38 -21.95
CA ASP A 143 1.98 7.50 -20.88
C ASP A 143 2.66 7.91 -19.58
N THR A 144 2.54 9.20 -19.24
CA THR A 144 3.14 9.77 -18.02
C THR A 144 2.52 9.25 -16.73
N SER A 145 1.41 8.49 -16.81
CA SER A 145 0.84 7.81 -15.63
C SER A 145 1.56 6.50 -15.31
N LEU A 146 2.30 5.92 -16.26
CA LEU A 146 2.98 4.63 -16.11
C LEU A 146 4.50 4.75 -15.92
N GLY A 147 5.07 5.95 -15.99
CA GLY A 147 6.50 6.16 -15.76
C GLY A 147 6.96 7.55 -16.13
N THR A 148 8.26 7.81 -16.00
CA THR A 148 8.89 9.07 -16.37
C THR A 148 10.16 8.87 -17.20
N VAL A 149 10.42 9.81 -18.11
CA VAL A 149 11.63 9.86 -18.93
C VAL A 149 12.25 11.24 -18.80
N THR A 150 13.49 11.32 -18.30
CA THR A 150 14.18 12.59 -18.08
C THR A 150 15.37 12.72 -19.01
N ALA A 151 15.35 13.72 -19.90
CA ALA A 151 16.42 14.01 -20.85
C ALA A 151 16.71 15.52 -20.95
N PRO A 152 17.94 15.94 -21.28
CA PRO A 152 18.24 17.33 -21.61
C PRO A 152 17.54 17.74 -22.90
N LYS A 153 17.34 19.05 -23.12
CA LYS A 153 16.62 19.57 -24.29
C LYS A 153 17.46 19.67 -25.55
N GLU A 154 18.77 19.90 -25.40
CA GLU A 154 19.70 20.14 -26.50
C GLU A 154 21.11 19.64 -26.14
N VAL A 155 21.89 19.31 -27.17
CA VAL A 155 23.29 18.89 -27.05
C VAL A 155 24.11 19.48 -28.20
N LYS A 156 25.39 19.76 -27.94
CA LYS A 156 26.31 20.25 -28.97
C LYS A 156 26.63 19.16 -29.98
N GLU A 157 26.86 19.53 -31.24
CA GLU A 157 27.40 18.64 -32.26
C GLU A 157 28.68 17.92 -31.76
N GLY A 158 28.72 16.59 -31.94
CA GLY A 158 29.78 15.71 -31.42
C GLY A 158 29.76 15.46 -29.91
N GLY A 159 28.83 16.09 -29.16
CA GLY A 159 28.68 15.91 -27.72
C GLY A 159 27.97 14.62 -27.32
N SER A 160 27.91 14.38 -26.00
CA SER A 160 27.20 13.26 -25.39
C SER A 160 26.21 13.76 -24.34
N PHE A 161 25.15 12.99 -24.08
CA PHE A 161 24.19 13.24 -23.01
C PHE A 161 23.69 11.92 -22.40
N THR A 162 23.11 12.02 -21.21
CA THR A 162 22.41 10.91 -20.55
C THR A 162 20.92 11.20 -20.42
N PHE A 163 20.10 10.15 -20.44
CA PHE A 163 18.70 10.24 -20.07
C PHE A 163 18.34 9.07 -19.15
N THR A 164 17.34 9.27 -18.31
CA THR A 164 16.86 8.24 -17.36
C THR A 164 15.45 7.82 -17.71
N VAL A 165 15.14 6.56 -17.44
CA VAL A 165 13.81 5.97 -17.59
C VAL A 165 13.43 5.34 -16.25
N GLU A 166 12.36 5.81 -15.64
CA GLU A 166 11.86 5.33 -14.35
C GLU A 166 10.42 4.83 -14.53
N PRO A 167 10.17 3.51 -14.55
CA PRO A 167 8.80 2.99 -14.55
C PRO A 167 8.09 3.31 -13.22
N GLY A 168 6.77 3.52 -13.28
CA GLY A 168 5.93 3.62 -12.09
C GLY A 168 5.80 2.27 -11.36
N GLU A 169 5.26 2.28 -10.12
CA GLU A 169 5.11 1.05 -9.31
C GLU A 169 4.44 -0.11 -10.08
N ASN A 170 3.44 0.22 -10.90
CA ASN A 170 2.60 -0.72 -11.64
C ASN A 170 2.95 -0.77 -13.14
N ALA A 171 4.20 -0.55 -13.54
CA ALA A 171 4.58 -0.61 -14.95
C ALA A 171 5.94 -1.29 -15.16
N ASP A 172 6.08 -1.89 -16.34
CA ASP A 172 7.35 -2.39 -16.87
C ASP A 172 7.76 -1.59 -18.12
N VAL A 173 9.07 -1.45 -18.33
CA VAL A 173 9.63 -0.86 -19.56
C VAL A 173 9.73 -1.95 -20.60
N THR A 174 8.95 -1.85 -21.68
CA THR A 174 8.92 -2.90 -22.72
C THR A 174 9.82 -2.60 -23.91
N SER A 175 10.10 -1.32 -24.17
CA SER A 175 11.14 -0.93 -25.13
C SER A 175 11.66 0.48 -24.91
N VAL A 176 12.95 0.66 -25.21
CA VAL A 176 13.59 1.96 -25.33
C VAL A 176 14.29 2.03 -26.69
N SER A 177 13.99 3.07 -27.47
CA SER A 177 14.61 3.29 -28.78
C SER A 177 15.04 4.74 -28.96
N VAL A 178 16.16 4.92 -29.66
CA VAL A 178 16.77 6.24 -29.94
C VAL A 178 16.97 6.38 -31.44
N SER A 179 16.41 7.42 -32.05
CA SER A 179 16.55 7.64 -33.49
C SER A 179 18.01 7.99 -33.87
N GLY A 180 18.58 7.34 -34.89
CA GLY A 180 19.87 7.73 -35.49
C GLY A 180 20.94 6.63 -35.62
N ASP A 181 20.56 5.36 -35.80
CA ASP A 181 21.49 4.20 -35.86
C ASP A 181 22.31 3.99 -34.58
N TYR A 182 21.80 4.46 -33.44
CA TYR A 182 22.28 4.05 -32.12
C TYR A 182 21.62 2.70 -31.82
N GLU A 183 22.42 1.67 -31.50
CA GLU A 183 21.93 0.31 -31.23
C GLU A 183 20.70 0.37 -30.32
N ASN A 184 19.60 -0.27 -30.75
CA ASN A 184 18.40 -0.40 -29.93
C ASN A 184 18.84 -0.92 -28.55
N CYS A 185 18.42 -0.21 -27.50
CA CYS A 185 18.68 -0.67 -26.14
C CYS A 185 17.70 -1.82 -25.87
N GLU A 186 18.08 -3.03 -26.27
CA GLU A 186 17.27 -4.25 -26.07
C GLU A 186 17.15 -4.61 -24.58
N ASP A 187 18.03 -4.07 -23.73
CA ASP A 187 18.01 -4.21 -22.28
C ASP A 187 17.51 -2.92 -21.60
N ALA A 188 16.53 -3.05 -20.70
CA ALA A 188 16.02 -1.95 -19.89
C ALA A 188 17.05 -1.58 -18.79
N GLU A 189 17.80 -0.49 -18.99
CA GLU A 189 18.65 0.13 -17.97
C GLU A 189 17.94 1.38 -17.39
N GLU A 190 18.18 1.72 -16.12
CA GLU A 190 17.61 2.93 -15.52
C GLU A 190 18.20 4.23 -16.11
N THR A 191 19.39 4.15 -16.71
CA THR A 191 20.11 5.31 -17.28
C THR A 191 20.80 4.94 -18.59
N TYR A 192 20.57 5.74 -19.64
CA TYR A 192 21.11 5.53 -20.98
C TYR A 192 22.04 6.68 -21.38
N THR A 193 23.10 6.38 -22.12
CA THR A 193 24.04 7.38 -22.65
C THR A 193 24.04 7.41 -24.17
N VAL A 194 23.76 8.57 -24.76
CA VAL A 194 23.90 8.80 -26.21
C VAL A 194 25.14 9.65 -26.43
N SER A 195 26.07 9.14 -27.25
CA SER A 195 27.35 9.81 -27.52
C SER A 195 27.50 10.21 -28.97
N ASN A 196 28.34 11.23 -29.20
CA ASN A 196 28.70 11.71 -30.53
C ASN A 196 27.45 12.09 -31.37
N VAL A 197 26.65 13.02 -30.87
CA VAL A 197 25.39 13.43 -31.51
C VAL A 197 25.66 14.26 -32.76
N GLN A 198 25.10 13.83 -33.90
CA GLN A 198 25.31 14.43 -35.23
C GLN A 198 24.02 14.93 -35.90
N SER A 199 22.88 14.74 -35.25
CA SER A 199 21.56 15.21 -35.70
C SER A 199 20.61 15.36 -34.51
N ASP A 200 19.42 15.92 -34.74
CA ASP A 200 18.34 15.87 -33.76
C ASP A 200 18.03 14.42 -33.37
N ILE A 201 17.69 14.21 -32.09
CA ILE A 201 17.44 12.90 -31.48
C ILE A 201 16.00 12.83 -30.98
N THR A 202 15.35 11.70 -31.23
CA THR A 202 14.06 11.32 -30.63
C THR A 202 14.25 10.07 -29.78
N ILE A 203 13.88 10.15 -28.51
CA ILE A 203 13.83 9.04 -27.55
C ILE A 203 12.38 8.56 -27.49
N THR A 204 12.15 7.27 -27.72
CA THR A 204 10.84 6.64 -27.58
C THR A 204 10.93 5.55 -26.53
N VAL A 205 10.09 5.66 -25.50
CA VAL A 205 9.97 4.68 -24.42
C VAL A 205 8.54 4.17 -24.40
N VAL A 206 8.38 2.86 -24.31
CA VAL A 206 7.08 2.22 -24.13
C VAL A 206 7.03 1.64 -22.72
N PHE A 207 6.08 2.14 -21.93
CA PHE A 207 5.68 1.55 -20.67
C PHE A 207 4.43 0.71 -20.90
N GLU A 208 4.37 -0.47 -20.29
CA GLU A 208 3.14 -1.25 -20.17
C GLU A 208 2.80 -1.39 -18.68
N GLU A 209 1.52 -1.35 -18.35
CA GLU A 209 1.05 -1.62 -16.99
C GLU A 209 1.43 -3.07 -16.63
N LYS A 210 1.99 -3.30 -15.44
CA LYS A 210 2.22 -4.64 -14.93
C LYS A 210 0.86 -5.34 -14.89
N GLU A 211 0.71 -6.41 -15.66
CA GLU A 211 -0.49 -7.24 -15.61
C GLU A 211 -0.50 -8.03 -14.29
N GLU A 212 -0.84 -7.38 -13.18
CA GLU A 212 -1.33 -8.09 -12.01
C GLU A 212 -2.75 -8.58 -12.33
N TYR A 213 -2.83 -9.81 -12.82
CA TYR A 213 -4.10 -10.44 -13.10
C TYR A 213 -4.96 -10.44 -11.81
N PRO A 214 -6.22 -9.99 -11.88
CA PRO A 214 -7.05 -9.88 -10.68
C PRO A 214 -7.28 -11.21 -9.95
N VAL A 215 -7.07 -12.35 -10.61
CA VAL A 215 -7.06 -13.68 -9.99
C VAL A 215 -5.80 -14.42 -10.43
N GLN A 216 -4.99 -14.87 -9.46
CA GLN A 216 -3.71 -15.55 -9.69
C GLN A 216 -3.61 -16.82 -8.85
N TRP A 217 -2.96 -17.84 -9.39
CA TRP A 217 -2.62 -19.06 -8.66
C TRP A 217 -1.19 -19.48 -8.98
N TYR A 218 -0.40 -19.73 -7.94
CA TYR A 218 1.02 -20.04 -8.10
C TYR A 218 1.24 -21.55 -8.01
N GLU A 219 1.62 -22.19 -9.12
CA GLU A 219 1.95 -23.64 -9.15
C GLU A 219 3.36 -23.93 -8.62
N THR A 220 4.25 -22.94 -8.70
CA THR A 220 5.62 -22.98 -8.20
C THR A 220 5.88 -21.74 -7.37
N ASN A 221 6.85 -21.83 -6.46
CA ASN A 221 7.34 -20.64 -5.75
C ASN A 221 8.00 -19.69 -6.77
N ASP A 222 7.62 -18.42 -6.74
CA ASP A 222 8.11 -17.35 -7.64
C ASP A 222 9.07 -16.38 -6.95
N GLY A 223 9.36 -16.59 -5.66
CA GLY A 223 10.18 -15.74 -4.80
C GLY A 223 9.37 -14.88 -3.84
N GLU A 224 8.12 -14.55 -4.18
CA GLU A 224 7.21 -13.76 -3.33
C GLU A 224 6.19 -14.66 -2.63
N TYR A 225 5.62 -15.63 -3.35
CA TYR A 225 4.58 -16.52 -2.87
C TYR A 225 5.00 -17.99 -2.94
N GLU A 226 4.52 -18.78 -1.99
CA GLU A 226 4.70 -20.23 -2.03
C GLU A 226 3.80 -20.88 -3.09
N ALA A 227 4.22 -22.05 -3.57
CA ALA A 227 3.38 -22.89 -4.42
C ALA A 227 2.06 -23.23 -3.70
N GLY A 228 0.95 -23.08 -4.41
CA GLY A 228 -0.41 -23.23 -3.90
C GLY A 228 -1.05 -21.93 -3.41
N THR A 229 -0.40 -20.77 -3.56
CA THR A 229 -1.01 -19.47 -3.20
C THR A 229 -2.05 -19.06 -4.24
N LEU A 230 -3.27 -18.78 -3.79
CA LEU A 230 -4.38 -18.27 -4.59
C LEU A 230 -4.72 -16.85 -4.13
N ILE A 231 -4.71 -15.89 -5.06
CA ILE A 231 -4.89 -14.48 -4.75
C ILE A 231 -6.01 -13.87 -5.57
N PHE A 232 -6.86 -13.08 -4.91
CA PHE A 232 -7.90 -12.26 -5.53
C PHE A 232 -7.60 -10.78 -5.25
N ARG A 233 -7.15 -10.07 -6.28
CA ARG A 233 -6.75 -8.65 -6.24
C ARG A 233 -7.89 -7.74 -6.63
N ASN A 234 -7.63 -6.43 -6.58
CA ASN A 234 -8.59 -5.41 -6.99
C ASN A 234 -9.27 -5.74 -8.33
N GLY A 235 -10.60 -5.72 -8.36
CA GLY A 235 -11.38 -6.04 -9.56
C GLY A 235 -11.56 -7.53 -9.88
N ALA A 236 -11.10 -8.47 -9.02
CA ALA A 236 -11.27 -9.91 -9.21
C ALA A 236 -12.72 -10.32 -9.55
N SER A 237 -13.70 -9.79 -8.82
CA SER A 237 -15.10 -10.11 -9.05
C SER A 237 -15.54 -9.83 -10.47
N ALA A 238 -15.01 -8.77 -11.11
CA ALA A 238 -15.36 -8.40 -12.47
C ALA A 238 -14.93 -9.46 -13.48
N VAL A 239 -13.68 -9.93 -13.40
CA VAL A 239 -13.17 -11.00 -14.28
C VAL A 239 -13.78 -12.37 -13.96
N MET A 240 -14.21 -12.58 -12.71
CA MET A 240 -14.98 -13.75 -12.30
C MET A 240 -16.45 -13.72 -12.78
N GLY A 241 -16.87 -12.66 -13.48
CA GLY A 241 -18.22 -12.50 -14.02
C GLY A 241 -19.17 -11.65 -13.17
N ASN A 242 -18.63 -10.66 -12.45
CA ASN A 242 -19.33 -9.84 -11.45
C ASN A 242 -20.02 -10.65 -10.34
N THR A 243 -19.39 -11.74 -9.92
CA THR A 243 -19.85 -12.55 -8.78
C THR A 243 -19.10 -12.15 -7.53
N HIS A 244 -19.84 -11.92 -6.45
CA HIS A 244 -19.30 -11.63 -5.13
C HIS A 244 -18.91 -12.91 -4.36
N THR A 245 -19.37 -14.06 -4.83
CA THR A 245 -19.14 -15.36 -4.18
C THR A 245 -17.98 -16.11 -4.83
N LEU A 246 -17.06 -16.63 -4.01
CA LEU A 246 -15.89 -17.40 -4.41
C LEU A 246 -16.26 -18.85 -4.75
N THR A 247 -16.88 -19.07 -5.91
CA THR A 247 -17.17 -20.44 -6.41
C THR A 247 -16.01 -20.98 -7.24
N LEU A 248 -15.95 -22.31 -7.42
CA LEU A 248 -14.94 -22.94 -8.27
C LEU A 248 -15.03 -22.42 -9.71
N ASP A 249 -16.23 -22.40 -10.29
CA ASP A 249 -16.47 -21.90 -11.65
C ASP A 249 -16.06 -20.44 -11.82
N ALA A 250 -16.36 -19.60 -10.82
CA ALA A 250 -15.97 -18.19 -10.83
C ALA A 250 -14.44 -18.04 -10.77
N THR A 251 -13.79 -18.82 -9.91
CA THR A 251 -12.33 -18.82 -9.76
C THR A 251 -11.65 -19.26 -11.06
N ILE A 252 -12.12 -20.36 -11.68
CA ILE A 252 -11.60 -20.83 -12.97
C ILE A 252 -11.76 -19.76 -14.05
N LYS A 253 -12.92 -19.07 -14.12
CA LYS A 253 -13.12 -17.96 -15.05
C LYS A 253 -12.13 -16.82 -14.82
N GLY A 254 -11.91 -16.44 -13.56
CA GLY A 254 -10.94 -15.41 -13.20
C GLY A 254 -9.52 -15.79 -13.61
N LEU A 255 -9.11 -17.03 -13.33
CA LEU A 255 -7.81 -17.56 -13.73
C LEU A 255 -7.64 -17.58 -15.26
N GLN A 256 -8.68 -18.01 -16.00
CA GLN A 256 -8.71 -18.03 -17.46
C GLN A 256 -8.74 -16.63 -18.09
N ALA A 257 -9.28 -15.62 -17.39
CA ALA A 257 -9.22 -14.23 -17.81
C ALA A 257 -7.87 -13.57 -17.50
N GLY A 258 -7.10 -14.18 -16.61
CA GLY A 258 -5.80 -13.70 -16.16
C GLY A 258 -4.63 -14.53 -16.67
N GLN A 259 -3.75 -14.91 -15.74
CA GLN A 259 -2.49 -15.64 -15.95
C GLN A 259 -2.62 -16.86 -16.88
N TYR A 260 -3.80 -17.47 -16.94
CA TYR A 260 -4.05 -18.70 -17.69
C TYR A 260 -4.77 -18.49 -19.04
N ALA A 261 -4.91 -17.26 -19.52
CA ALA A 261 -5.59 -16.95 -20.79
C ALA A 261 -5.01 -17.72 -21.99
N MET A 262 -3.69 -17.97 -22.02
CA MET A 262 -3.03 -18.70 -23.10
C MET A 262 -2.96 -20.22 -22.87
N ASN A 263 -3.29 -20.70 -21.67
CA ASN A 263 -3.34 -22.13 -21.35
C ASN A 263 -4.54 -22.47 -20.44
N PRO A 264 -5.77 -22.46 -20.99
CA PRO A 264 -6.99 -22.63 -20.19
C PRO A 264 -7.06 -23.98 -19.45
N THR A 265 -6.36 -24.99 -19.97
CA THR A 265 -6.36 -26.34 -19.37
C THR A 265 -5.63 -26.39 -18.02
N ALA A 266 -4.69 -25.49 -17.77
CA ALA A 266 -4.06 -25.38 -16.45
C ALA A 266 -5.07 -24.87 -15.40
N ALA A 267 -5.89 -23.88 -15.75
CA ALA A 267 -6.99 -23.41 -14.90
C ALA A 267 -8.08 -24.49 -14.71
N GLU A 268 -8.35 -25.35 -15.70
CA GLU A 268 -9.29 -26.48 -15.55
C GLU A 268 -8.82 -27.53 -14.54
N ASN A 269 -7.50 -27.64 -14.30
CA ASN A 269 -6.93 -28.54 -13.31
C ASN A 269 -6.88 -27.93 -11.90
N PHE A 270 -7.29 -26.67 -11.75
CA PHE A 270 -7.35 -25.99 -10.46
C PHE A 270 -8.33 -26.69 -9.50
N SER A 271 -7.96 -26.74 -8.23
CA SER A 271 -8.80 -27.25 -7.15
C SER A 271 -8.50 -26.53 -5.85
N PHE A 272 -9.54 -26.18 -5.09
CA PHE A 272 -9.37 -25.63 -3.74
C PHE A 272 -8.62 -26.56 -2.79
N GLN A 273 -8.56 -27.86 -3.08
CA GLN A 273 -7.77 -28.83 -2.32
C GLN A 273 -6.25 -28.68 -2.53
N ASN A 274 -5.83 -27.93 -3.57
CA ASN A 274 -4.44 -27.62 -3.83
C ASN A 274 -4.02 -26.25 -3.31
N VAL A 275 -4.95 -25.45 -2.79
CA VAL A 275 -4.64 -24.14 -2.22
C VAL A 275 -3.96 -24.34 -0.87
N VAL A 276 -2.82 -23.66 -0.71
CA VAL A 276 -2.03 -23.61 0.52
C VAL A 276 -2.29 -22.29 1.24
N HIS A 277 -2.31 -21.19 0.49
CA HIS A 277 -2.56 -19.84 1.01
C HIS A 277 -3.71 -19.22 0.22
N LEU A 278 -4.74 -18.74 0.93
CA LEU A 278 -5.85 -18.01 0.34
C LEU A 278 -5.74 -16.54 0.72
N ILE A 279 -5.63 -15.67 -0.29
CA ILE A 279 -5.52 -14.23 -0.09
C ILE A 279 -6.63 -13.55 -0.90
N VAL A 280 -7.50 -12.82 -0.21
CA VAL A 280 -8.49 -11.92 -0.82
C VAL A 280 -8.17 -10.51 -0.40
N GLU A 281 -7.80 -9.66 -1.35
CA GLU A 281 -7.40 -8.29 -1.08
C GLU A 281 -8.60 -7.35 -1.06
N LYS A 282 -8.39 -6.22 -0.38
CA LYS A 282 -9.37 -5.13 -0.36
C LYS A 282 -9.62 -4.64 -1.78
N GLY A 283 -10.89 -4.47 -2.14
CA GLY A 283 -11.27 -4.03 -3.49
C GLY A 283 -11.40 -5.17 -4.50
N SER A 284 -11.11 -6.42 -4.12
CA SER A 284 -11.35 -7.57 -5.01
C SER A 284 -12.80 -7.75 -5.44
N GLY A 285 -13.74 -7.25 -4.64
CA GLY A 285 -15.17 -7.38 -4.87
C GLY A 285 -15.72 -8.76 -4.50
N VAL A 286 -14.89 -9.68 -4.02
CA VAL A 286 -15.31 -10.93 -3.40
C VAL A 286 -15.76 -10.62 -1.98
N THR A 287 -17.03 -10.91 -1.66
CA THR A 287 -17.60 -10.66 -0.33
C THR A 287 -18.13 -11.93 0.34
N GLU A 288 -18.14 -13.07 -0.34
CA GLU A 288 -18.68 -14.32 0.20
C GLU A 288 -17.80 -15.54 -0.13
N ILE A 289 -17.49 -16.34 0.89
CA ILE A 289 -17.00 -17.71 0.74
C ILE A 289 -18.21 -18.65 0.81
N PRO A 290 -18.50 -19.44 -0.24
CA PRO A 290 -19.67 -20.30 -0.25
C PRO A 290 -19.51 -21.44 0.74
N GLY A 291 -20.64 -21.80 1.36
CA GLY A 291 -20.77 -22.99 2.19
C GLY A 291 -21.81 -23.94 1.66
N TYR A 292 -22.17 -24.90 2.49
CA TYR A 292 -23.20 -25.90 2.21
C TYR A 292 -24.53 -25.48 2.83
N THR A 293 -25.63 -25.98 2.32
CA THR A 293 -26.94 -25.91 2.96
C THR A 293 -27.10 -27.03 3.98
N GLU A 294 -28.07 -26.92 4.90
CA GLU A 294 -28.33 -27.96 5.92
C GLU A 294 -28.59 -29.33 5.27
N GLU A 295 -29.43 -29.35 4.22
CA GLU A 295 -29.72 -30.55 3.44
C GLU A 295 -28.45 -31.14 2.79
N GLU A 296 -27.57 -30.29 2.27
CA GLU A 296 -26.31 -30.76 1.69
C GLU A 296 -25.41 -31.40 2.75
N VAL A 297 -25.31 -30.81 3.95
CA VAL A 297 -24.44 -31.30 5.04
C VAL A 297 -24.77 -32.74 5.44
N GLU A 298 -26.05 -33.11 5.50
CA GLU A 298 -26.48 -34.48 5.85
C GLU A 298 -25.97 -35.54 4.86
N SER A 299 -25.60 -35.13 3.65
CA SER A 299 -25.17 -36.01 2.55
C SER A 299 -23.71 -35.85 2.16
N ILE A 300 -22.92 -35.02 2.87
CA ILE A 300 -21.51 -34.80 2.56
C ILE A 300 -20.72 -36.11 2.71
N ASN A 301 -20.01 -36.48 1.64
CA ASN A 301 -19.00 -37.52 1.67
C ASN A 301 -17.60 -36.89 1.73
N LEU A 302 -16.98 -36.88 2.91
CA LEU A 302 -15.64 -36.32 3.12
C LEU A 302 -14.53 -37.06 2.37
N ALA A 303 -14.79 -38.27 1.84
CA ALA A 303 -13.85 -38.99 1.00
C ALA A 303 -13.91 -38.58 -0.48
N ALA A 304 -14.92 -37.82 -0.89
CA ALA A 304 -15.04 -37.26 -2.23
C ALA A 304 -14.51 -35.82 -2.28
N PRO A 305 -14.02 -35.34 -3.43
CA PRO A 305 -13.65 -33.93 -3.60
C PRO A 305 -14.82 -33.01 -3.21
N PRO A 306 -14.57 -31.92 -2.46
CA PRO A 306 -15.63 -31.01 -2.07
C PRO A 306 -16.19 -30.27 -3.29
N LYS A 307 -17.48 -29.97 -3.23
CA LYS A 307 -18.19 -29.24 -4.28
C LYS A 307 -18.15 -27.73 -4.07
N LYS A 308 -17.89 -27.27 -2.83
CA LYS A 308 -17.92 -25.87 -2.41
C LYS A 308 -16.87 -25.61 -1.34
N GLY A 309 -16.35 -24.38 -1.32
CA GLY A 309 -15.41 -23.91 -0.31
C GLY A 309 -14.12 -24.73 -0.26
N PHE A 310 -13.54 -24.79 0.93
CA PHE A 310 -12.26 -25.42 1.22
C PHE A 310 -12.40 -26.64 2.12
N LEU A 311 -13.63 -27.15 2.28
CA LEU A 311 -13.97 -28.26 3.17
C LEU A 311 -12.97 -29.41 3.04
N ALA A 312 -12.49 -29.89 4.19
CA ALA A 312 -11.51 -30.94 4.37
C ALA A 312 -10.14 -30.73 3.69
N SER A 313 -9.82 -29.52 3.20
CA SER A 313 -8.51 -29.23 2.61
C SER A 313 -7.39 -29.41 3.64
N GLN A 314 -6.53 -30.41 3.40
CA GLN A 314 -5.37 -30.71 4.25
C GLN A 314 -4.11 -29.94 3.86
N LYS A 315 -4.18 -29.11 2.81
CA LYS A 315 -3.04 -28.29 2.35
C LYS A 315 -3.17 -26.82 2.74
N LEU A 316 -4.38 -26.33 2.94
CA LEU A 316 -4.65 -24.95 3.31
C LEU A 316 -4.07 -24.67 4.69
N LYS A 317 -3.20 -23.66 4.79
CA LYS A 317 -2.52 -23.23 6.01
C LYS A 317 -2.93 -21.82 6.42
N ASP A 318 -2.93 -20.88 5.47
CA ASP A 318 -3.21 -19.48 5.79
C ASP A 318 -4.40 -18.97 4.98
N VAL A 319 -5.30 -18.27 5.68
CA VAL A 319 -6.48 -17.62 5.10
C VAL A 319 -6.46 -16.15 5.50
N SER A 320 -6.31 -15.26 4.53
CA SER A 320 -6.34 -13.81 4.70
C SER A 320 -7.41 -13.20 3.81
N LEU A 321 -8.51 -12.74 4.41
CA LEU A 321 -9.70 -12.27 3.71
C LEU A 321 -9.99 -10.82 4.09
N SER A 322 -9.79 -9.91 3.13
CA SER A 322 -10.02 -8.48 3.29
C SER A 322 -11.27 -8.05 2.51
N GLY A 323 -12.26 -7.51 3.23
CA GLY A 323 -13.56 -7.11 2.66
C GLY A 323 -14.56 -8.24 2.46
N VAL A 324 -14.26 -9.46 2.93
CA VAL A 324 -15.18 -10.59 2.87
C VAL A 324 -16.15 -10.55 4.06
N GLU A 325 -17.44 -10.53 3.76
CA GLU A 325 -18.52 -10.31 4.74
C GLU A 325 -19.17 -11.62 5.19
N LYS A 326 -19.21 -12.65 4.34
CA LYS A 326 -19.99 -13.88 4.59
C LYS A 326 -19.19 -15.15 4.39
N MET A 327 -19.18 -16.00 5.41
CA MET A 327 -18.52 -17.30 5.42
C MET A 327 -19.59 -18.36 5.56
N GLY A 328 -19.82 -19.12 4.49
CA GLY A 328 -20.90 -20.10 4.48
C GLY A 328 -20.69 -21.28 5.42
N MET A 329 -21.79 -21.99 5.70
CA MET A 329 -21.79 -23.12 6.63
C MET A 329 -20.80 -24.18 6.20
N VAL A 330 -19.99 -24.66 7.15
CA VAL A 330 -18.92 -25.66 6.96
C VAL A 330 -17.91 -25.36 5.83
N ALA A 331 -17.74 -24.09 5.44
CA ALA A 331 -16.87 -23.70 4.32
C ALA A 331 -15.40 -24.14 4.46
N PHE A 332 -14.87 -24.18 5.68
CA PHE A 332 -13.51 -24.61 6.03
C PHE A 332 -13.49 -25.79 7.02
N TYR A 333 -14.61 -26.52 7.14
CA TYR A 333 -14.74 -27.66 8.05
C TYR A 333 -13.61 -28.68 7.86
N MET A 334 -12.97 -29.11 8.96
CA MET A 334 -11.86 -30.08 8.97
C MET A 334 -10.67 -29.72 8.07
N THR A 335 -10.37 -28.43 7.89
CA THR A 335 -9.16 -28.01 7.17
C THR A 335 -7.91 -28.03 8.05
N ALA A 336 -6.73 -28.05 7.42
CA ALA A 336 -5.44 -27.90 8.10
C ALA A 336 -5.04 -26.43 8.34
N VAL A 337 -6.00 -25.49 8.24
CA VAL A 337 -5.72 -24.06 8.39
C VAL A 337 -5.12 -23.79 9.76
N GLU A 338 -4.04 -23.01 9.76
CA GLU A 338 -3.21 -22.63 10.89
C GLU A 338 -3.53 -21.20 11.34
N LYS A 339 -3.83 -20.31 10.37
CA LYS A 339 -4.13 -18.90 10.61
C LYS A 339 -5.30 -18.39 9.78
N VAL A 340 -6.15 -17.59 10.42
CA VAL A 340 -7.29 -16.93 9.77
C VAL A 340 -7.29 -15.44 10.13
N ALA A 341 -7.29 -14.59 9.10
CA ALA A 341 -7.49 -13.16 9.23
C ALA A 341 -8.70 -12.73 8.40
N LEU A 342 -9.73 -12.17 9.04
CA LEU A 342 -10.87 -11.54 8.39
C LEU A 342 -10.84 -10.06 8.74
N THR A 343 -10.68 -9.18 7.76
CA THR A 343 -10.46 -7.75 8.02
C THR A 343 -11.19 -6.87 7.01
N ASN A 344 -11.28 -5.57 7.30
CA ASN A 344 -11.76 -4.53 6.37
C ASN A 344 -13.19 -4.73 5.83
N ALA A 345 -14.01 -5.55 6.48
CA ALA A 345 -15.44 -5.68 6.19
C ALA A 345 -16.26 -4.79 7.12
N GLU A 346 -17.39 -4.27 6.63
CA GLU A 346 -18.33 -3.51 7.48
C GLU A 346 -18.96 -4.45 8.50
N ASP A 347 -19.53 -5.56 8.04
CA ASP A 347 -20.11 -6.64 8.84
C ASP A 347 -19.44 -7.97 8.49
N ILE A 348 -19.29 -8.85 9.47
CA ILE A 348 -18.79 -10.22 9.27
C ILE A 348 -19.79 -11.21 9.85
N ASP A 349 -20.26 -12.13 9.01
CA ASP A 349 -21.12 -13.26 9.36
C ASP A 349 -20.40 -14.57 9.06
N ILE A 350 -20.00 -15.26 10.13
CA ILE A 350 -19.41 -16.60 10.08
C ILE A 350 -20.50 -17.60 10.38
N ALA A 351 -20.95 -18.33 9.37
CA ALA A 351 -22.04 -19.28 9.53
C ALA A 351 -21.65 -20.50 10.38
N GLN A 352 -22.66 -21.33 10.67
CA GLN A 352 -22.52 -22.52 11.48
C GLN A 352 -21.37 -23.43 11.00
N GLY A 353 -20.54 -23.88 11.95
CA GLY A 353 -19.48 -24.85 11.70
C GLY A 353 -18.43 -24.44 10.66
N ALA A 354 -18.32 -23.15 10.29
CA ALA A 354 -17.47 -22.70 9.19
C ALA A 354 -16.02 -23.20 9.33
N PHE A 355 -15.45 -23.20 10.54
CA PHE A 355 -14.11 -23.67 10.88
C PHE A 355 -14.13 -24.82 11.91
N MET A 356 -15.24 -25.55 12.00
CA MET A 356 -15.37 -26.66 12.95
C MET A 356 -14.33 -27.74 12.63
N TYR A 357 -13.67 -28.24 13.69
CA TYR A 357 -12.57 -29.20 13.63
C TYR A 357 -11.36 -28.77 12.78
N CYS A 358 -11.11 -27.47 12.63
CA CYS A 358 -9.82 -26.94 12.19
C CYS A 358 -8.78 -27.11 13.30
N THR A 359 -8.34 -28.33 13.55
CA THR A 359 -7.53 -28.68 14.72
C THR A 359 -6.12 -28.07 14.71
N TRP A 360 -5.65 -27.61 13.56
CA TRP A 360 -4.35 -26.95 13.39
C TRP A 360 -4.40 -25.43 13.57
N LEU A 361 -5.59 -24.84 13.68
CA LEU A 361 -5.80 -23.40 13.80
C LEU A 361 -5.34 -22.92 15.17
N PHE A 362 -4.44 -21.93 15.19
CA PHE A 362 -3.93 -21.32 16.43
C PHE A 362 -3.93 -19.79 16.41
N ASP A 363 -4.08 -19.15 15.24
CA ASP A 363 -4.12 -17.70 15.14
C ASP A 363 -5.39 -17.25 14.41
N VAL A 364 -6.27 -16.54 15.12
CA VAL A 364 -7.50 -16.01 14.55
C VAL A 364 -7.59 -14.52 14.85
N THR A 365 -7.69 -13.72 13.79
CA THR A 365 -7.99 -12.29 13.87
C THR A 365 -9.23 -12.01 13.04
N ILE A 366 -10.28 -11.49 13.68
CA ILE A 366 -11.53 -11.09 13.03
C ILE A 366 -11.80 -9.64 13.39
N ASP A 367 -11.90 -8.78 12.38
CA ASP A 367 -12.05 -7.34 12.52
C ASP A 367 -13.20 -6.84 11.62
N ALA A 368 -14.40 -6.85 12.21
CA ALA A 368 -15.59 -6.22 11.64
C ALA A 368 -15.71 -4.80 12.18
N LYS A 369 -16.14 -3.85 11.34
CA LYS A 369 -16.35 -2.47 11.79
C LYS A 369 -17.62 -2.31 12.62
N ASN A 370 -18.68 -3.02 12.24
CA ASN A 370 -20.02 -2.92 12.84
C ASN A 370 -20.41 -4.26 13.46
N ASP A 371 -21.13 -5.13 12.75
CA ASP A 371 -21.60 -6.40 13.31
C ASP A 371 -20.59 -7.54 13.11
N LEU A 372 -20.28 -8.27 14.18
CA LEU A 372 -19.60 -9.57 14.11
C LEU A 372 -20.53 -10.68 14.62
N LYS A 373 -20.95 -11.56 13.71
CA LYS A 373 -21.79 -12.72 14.01
C LYS A 373 -20.99 -14.00 13.84
N ILE A 374 -20.90 -14.77 14.92
CA ILE A 374 -20.21 -16.05 14.95
C ILE A 374 -21.27 -17.12 15.19
N GLY A 375 -21.48 -17.95 14.17
CA GLY A 375 -22.50 -18.98 14.14
C GLY A 375 -22.23 -20.13 15.11
N ASN A 376 -23.24 -20.97 15.25
CA ASN A 376 -23.16 -22.16 16.10
C ASN A 376 -22.00 -23.07 15.66
N ASN A 377 -21.25 -23.61 16.61
CA ASN A 377 -20.11 -24.49 16.37
C ASN A 377 -19.04 -23.92 15.43
N ALA A 378 -19.02 -22.61 15.14
CA ALA A 378 -18.17 -22.04 14.08
C ALA A 378 -16.69 -22.44 14.20
N PHE A 379 -16.15 -22.50 15.42
CA PHE A 379 -14.79 -22.92 15.76
C PHE A 379 -14.78 -24.09 16.76
N ASP A 380 -15.86 -24.89 16.84
CA ASP A 380 -15.93 -26.04 17.75
C ASP A 380 -14.85 -27.08 17.42
N GLY A 381 -14.04 -27.44 18.41
CA GLY A 381 -12.89 -28.32 18.25
C GLY A 381 -11.75 -27.75 17.40
N ALA A 382 -11.76 -26.45 17.11
CA ALA A 382 -10.59 -25.70 16.63
C ALA A 382 -9.81 -25.09 17.82
N LEU A 383 -8.75 -24.32 17.56
CA LEU A 383 -8.12 -23.44 18.57
C LEU A 383 -7.71 -24.14 19.88
N GLY A 384 -7.12 -25.34 19.80
CA GLY A 384 -6.66 -26.03 21.02
C GLY A 384 -6.46 -27.53 20.93
N VAL A 385 -6.97 -28.21 19.90
CA VAL A 385 -6.82 -29.68 19.77
C VAL A 385 -5.44 -30.05 19.20
N GLY A 386 -4.88 -29.23 18.30
CA GLY A 386 -3.50 -29.33 17.82
C GLY A 386 -2.45 -28.91 18.87
N ALA A 387 -2.85 -28.43 20.04
CA ALA A 387 -1.95 -28.06 21.14
C ALA A 387 -1.13 -29.24 21.71
N SER A 388 -1.33 -30.46 21.19
CA SER A 388 -0.35 -31.55 21.29
C SER A 388 1.07 -31.13 20.82
N TYR A 389 1.19 -30.02 20.08
CA TYR A 389 2.44 -29.49 19.53
C TYR A 389 3.00 -28.22 20.23
N GLY A 390 2.41 -27.76 21.35
CA GLY A 390 3.00 -26.67 22.17
C GLY A 390 3.02 -25.28 21.51
N ARG A 391 1.94 -24.92 20.78
CA ARG A 391 1.75 -23.59 20.20
C ARG A 391 0.67 -22.84 21.00
N ASP A 392 0.94 -21.58 21.30
CA ASP A 392 -0.03 -20.69 21.95
C ASP A 392 -1.15 -20.34 20.96
N CYS A 393 -2.39 -20.48 21.38
CA CYS A 393 -3.57 -20.08 20.62
C CYS A 393 -3.95 -18.64 20.94
N THR A 394 -4.13 -17.82 19.91
CA THR A 394 -4.54 -16.43 20.05
C THR A 394 -5.75 -16.13 19.20
N THR A 395 -6.84 -15.71 19.85
CA THR A 395 -8.06 -15.27 19.16
C THR A 395 -8.32 -13.80 19.46
N LYS A 396 -8.43 -12.98 18.42
CA LYS A 396 -8.82 -11.57 18.53
C LYS A 396 -10.11 -11.34 17.75
N LEU A 397 -11.14 -10.89 18.46
CA LEU A 397 -12.42 -10.50 17.91
C LEU A 397 -12.59 -8.99 18.06
N THR A 398 -12.88 -8.30 16.98
CA THR A 398 -13.24 -6.88 16.97
C THR A 398 -14.56 -6.69 16.23
N GLY A 399 -15.45 -5.91 16.82
CA GLY A 399 -16.76 -5.55 16.28
C GLY A 399 -17.39 -4.43 17.09
N GLY A 400 -18.30 -3.66 16.51
CA GLY A 400 -19.19 -2.78 17.26
C GLY A 400 -20.11 -3.59 18.18
N SER A 401 -20.86 -4.52 17.59
CA SER A 401 -21.72 -5.48 18.28
C SER A 401 -21.31 -6.92 17.90
N ILE A 402 -21.22 -7.80 18.91
CA ILE A 402 -20.68 -9.15 18.77
C ILE A 402 -21.70 -10.18 19.28
N TRP A 403 -22.04 -11.16 18.44
CA TRP A 403 -22.89 -12.29 18.78
C TRP A 403 -22.12 -13.60 18.63
N ILE A 404 -22.11 -14.41 19.68
CA ILE A 404 -21.40 -15.68 19.74
C ILE A 404 -22.43 -16.80 19.87
N GLY A 405 -22.45 -17.70 18.90
CA GLY A 405 -23.40 -18.82 18.83
C GLY A 405 -23.15 -19.93 19.85
N GLU A 406 -24.07 -20.89 19.90
CA GLU A 406 -23.93 -22.10 20.71
C GLU A 406 -22.66 -22.86 20.32
N LYS A 407 -21.85 -23.27 21.30
CA LYS A 407 -20.60 -24.03 21.10
C LYS A 407 -19.61 -23.39 20.13
N ALA A 408 -19.72 -22.08 19.86
CA ALA A 408 -18.93 -21.42 18.82
C ALA A 408 -17.42 -21.61 19.01
N PHE A 409 -16.93 -21.69 20.24
CA PHE A 409 -15.53 -21.89 20.63
C PHE A 409 -15.36 -23.09 21.57
N GLY A 410 -16.13 -24.17 21.35
CA GLY A 410 -16.00 -25.39 22.14
C GLY A 410 -14.57 -25.97 22.10
N GLY A 411 -13.98 -26.21 23.27
CA GLY A 411 -12.62 -26.74 23.41
C GLY A 411 -11.49 -25.75 23.14
N ILE A 412 -11.77 -24.44 23.09
CA ILE A 412 -10.75 -23.39 22.93
C ILE A 412 -9.76 -23.37 24.12
N ARG A 413 -8.52 -22.96 23.85
CA ARG A 413 -7.47 -22.78 24.86
C ARG A 413 -6.80 -21.41 24.77
N ASP A 414 -5.99 -21.13 25.76
CA ASP A 414 -5.09 -19.98 25.88
C ASP A 414 -5.86 -18.66 25.96
N GLU A 415 -5.90 -17.86 24.90
CA GLU A 415 -6.38 -16.49 25.00
C GLU A 415 -7.41 -16.10 23.94
N ILE A 416 -8.50 -15.47 24.40
CA ILE A 416 -9.44 -14.74 23.56
C ILE A 416 -9.53 -13.27 24.00
N ARG A 417 -9.29 -12.36 23.05
CA ARG A 417 -9.44 -10.91 23.21
C ARG A 417 -10.69 -10.45 22.46
N ILE A 418 -11.61 -9.81 23.18
CA ILE A 418 -12.89 -9.34 22.63
C ILE A 418 -12.95 -7.82 22.74
N ASN A 419 -12.90 -7.14 21.60
CA ASN A 419 -12.94 -5.69 21.46
C ASN A 419 -14.26 -5.28 20.81
N GLY A 420 -15.28 -5.02 21.62
CA GLY A 420 -16.61 -4.68 21.14
C GLY A 420 -17.66 -4.80 22.22
N ASN A 421 -18.92 -4.54 21.88
CA ASN A 421 -20.04 -4.84 22.77
C ASN A 421 -20.53 -6.27 22.51
N VAL A 422 -20.43 -7.16 23.51
CA VAL A 422 -20.97 -8.52 23.40
C VAL A 422 -22.47 -8.47 23.68
N GLU A 423 -23.27 -8.79 22.67
CA GLU A 423 -24.74 -8.70 22.73
C GLU A 423 -25.40 -10.02 23.14
N SER A 424 -24.81 -11.15 22.76
CA SER A 424 -25.29 -12.48 23.16
C SER A 424 -24.20 -13.53 23.10
N VAL A 425 -24.24 -14.48 24.04
CA VAL A 425 -23.39 -15.66 24.04
C VAL A 425 -24.26 -16.91 24.23
N GLY A 426 -24.26 -17.78 23.22
CA GLY A 426 -25.03 -19.00 23.20
C GLY A 426 -24.51 -20.05 24.18
N ASN A 427 -25.38 -21.00 24.51
CA ASN A 427 -25.09 -22.13 25.39
C ASN A 427 -23.76 -22.81 25.03
N ARG A 428 -22.94 -23.15 26.03
CA ARG A 428 -21.65 -23.84 25.87
C ARG A 428 -20.67 -23.18 24.89
N ALA A 429 -20.80 -21.88 24.60
CA ALA A 429 -19.94 -21.21 23.64
C ALA A 429 -18.45 -21.47 23.86
N PHE A 430 -18.01 -21.66 25.12
CA PHE A 430 -16.61 -21.87 25.51
C PHE A 430 -16.37 -23.17 26.28
N ALA A 431 -17.35 -24.09 26.32
CA ALA A 431 -17.24 -25.31 27.11
C ALA A 431 -16.09 -26.21 26.65
N ASN A 432 -15.42 -26.89 27.58
CA ASN A 432 -14.25 -27.72 27.27
C ASN A 432 -14.62 -29.03 26.55
N ASN A 433 -15.85 -29.51 26.75
CA ASN A 433 -16.28 -30.81 26.27
C ASN A 433 -16.84 -30.78 24.84
N ILE A 434 -16.11 -31.43 23.93
CA ILE A 434 -16.58 -31.70 22.57
C ILE A 434 -17.47 -32.94 22.60
N GLY A 435 -18.79 -32.76 22.60
CA GLY A 435 -19.77 -33.85 22.41
C GLY A 435 -20.45 -34.45 23.65
N SER A 436 -20.23 -33.91 24.85
CA SER A 436 -20.99 -34.31 26.06
C SER A 436 -22.26 -33.48 26.25
N LEU A 437 -23.28 -34.08 26.89
CA LEU A 437 -24.55 -33.42 27.26
C LEU A 437 -24.45 -32.58 28.53
N GLU A 438 -23.36 -32.66 29.29
CA GLU A 438 -23.10 -31.77 30.44
C GLU A 438 -22.25 -30.56 30.00
N VAL A 439 -22.24 -29.48 30.76
CA VAL A 439 -21.35 -28.34 30.50
C VAL A 439 -20.08 -28.54 31.31
N GLU A 440 -18.96 -28.77 30.65
CA GLU A 440 -17.65 -28.82 31.30
C GLU A 440 -17.02 -27.42 31.28
N LEU A 441 -16.71 -26.90 32.46
CA LEU A 441 -16.05 -25.61 32.60
C LEU A 441 -14.66 -25.68 31.97
N ASN A 442 -14.30 -24.63 31.24
CA ASN A 442 -13.03 -24.53 30.56
C ASN A 442 -12.06 -23.69 31.40
N SER A 443 -11.17 -24.34 32.14
CA SER A 443 -10.11 -23.66 32.90
C SER A 443 -8.93 -23.20 32.06
N ASP A 444 -8.86 -23.62 30.80
CA ASP A 444 -7.69 -23.48 29.95
C ASP A 444 -7.76 -22.23 29.06
N VAL A 445 -8.82 -21.41 29.20
CA VAL A 445 -9.02 -20.18 28.45
C VAL A 445 -9.03 -18.95 29.36
N THR A 446 -8.34 -17.91 28.90
CA THR A 446 -8.35 -16.56 29.46
C THR A 446 -9.07 -15.60 28.50
N ILE A 447 -10.01 -14.84 29.03
CA ILE A 447 -10.84 -13.87 28.30
C ILE A 447 -10.42 -12.46 28.69
N HIS A 448 -10.03 -11.69 27.68
CA HIS A 448 -9.81 -10.26 27.80
C HIS A 448 -11.02 -9.53 27.23
N TYR A 449 -11.87 -9.04 28.12
CA TYR A 449 -13.07 -8.28 27.77
C TYR A 449 -13.19 -7.06 28.69
N ALA A 450 -13.23 -5.86 28.11
CA ALA A 450 -13.27 -4.61 28.86
C ALA A 450 -14.50 -4.46 29.77
N GLY A 451 -15.59 -5.15 29.47
CA GLY A 451 -16.77 -5.18 30.32
C GLY A 451 -16.63 -6.02 31.60
N GLY A 452 -15.60 -6.87 31.68
CA GLY A 452 -15.39 -7.80 32.78
C GLY A 452 -16.40 -8.97 32.80
N ALA A 453 -16.20 -9.88 33.75
CA ALA A 453 -17.01 -11.10 33.89
C ALA A 453 -18.49 -10.82 34.15
N GLU A 454 -18.80 -9.81 34.98
CA GLU A 454 -20.18 -9.46 35.38
C GLU A 454 -21.03 -9.07 34.16
N LYS A 455 -20.56 -8.11 33.35
CA LYS A 455 -21.29 -7.69 32.14
C LYS A 455 -21.35 -8.80 31.10
N PHE A 456 -20.32 -9.62 30.99
CA PHE A 456 -20.34 -10.76 30.08
C PHE A 456 -21.41 -11.77 30.50
N ALA A 457 -21.56 -12.03 31.80
CA ALA A 457 -22.56 -12.96 32.34
C ALA A 457 -24.00 -12.55 32.04
N GLU A 458 -24.30 -11.24 31.95
CA GLU A 458 -25.65 -10.71 31.65
C GLU A 458 -26.18 -11.14 30.28
N VAL A 459 -25.28 -11.41 29.33
CA VAL A 459 -25.61 -11.76 27.93
C VAL A 459 -25.38 -13.25 27.63
N CYS A 460 -24.98 -14.04 28.63
CA CYS A 460 -24.75 -15.48 28.50
C CYS A 460 -26.02 -16.31 28.73
N ASP A 461 -26.30 -17.23 27.83
CA ASP A 461 -27.32 -18.26 28.05
C ASP A 461 -26.94 -19.18 29.22
N GLY A 462 -27.69 -19.11 30.32
CA GLY A 462 -27.39 -19.82 31.56
C GLY A 462 -26.26 -19.19 32.40
N GLY A 463 -25.90 -17.93 32.16
CA GLY A 463 -24.78 -17.25 32.83
C GLY A 463 -23.41 -17.84 32.44
N LEU A 464 -22.34 -17.45 33.15
CA LEU A 464 -20.98 -17.92 32.84
C LEU A 464 -20.88 -19.45 32.82
N ALA A 465 -21.47 -20.12 33.81
CA ALA A 465 -21.45 -21.57 33.87
C ALA A 465 -22.19 -22.24 32.70
N GLY A 466 -23.28 -21.64 32.19
CA GLY A 466 -24.00 -22.14 31.03
C GLY A 466 -23.18 -22.11 29.74
N VAL A 467 -22.27 -21.14 29.64
CA VAL A 467 -21.37 -21.00 28.49
C VAL A 467 -20.01 -21.69 28.68
N GLY A 468 -19.79 -22.35 29.82
CA GLY A 468 -18.57 -23.10 30.12
C GLY A 468 -17.47 -22.28 30.81
N LEU A 469 -17.81 -21.17 31.46
CA LEU A 469 -16.87 -20.23 32.07
C LEU A 469 -17.15 -20.00 33.56
N THR A 470 -16.19 -19.36 34.20
CA THR A 470 -16.22 -18.82 35.56
C THR A 470 -15.66 -17.40 35.56
N GLU A 471 -15.75 -16.69 36.68
CA GLU A 471 -15.13 -15.36 36.82
C GLU A 471 -13.59 -15.42 36.70
N GLU A 472 -12.97 -16.54 37.08
CA GLU A 472 -11.50 -16.72 37.02
C GLU A 472 -10.98 -16.76 35.58
N ASN A 473 -11.84 -16.98 34.59
CA ASN A 473 -11.46 -16.93 33.19
C ASN A 473 -11.19 -15.51 32.70
N PHE A 474 -11.64 -14.46 33.41
CA PHE A 474 -11.50 -13.09 32.93
C PHE A 474 -10.21 -12.47 33.47
N ALA A 475 -9.38 -11.98 32.55
CA ALA A 475 -8.18 -11.23 32.92
C ALA A 475 -8.56 -9.93 33.66
N ALA A 476 -7.78 -9.61 34.69
CA ALA A 476 -7.99 -8.46 35.58
C ALA A 476 -7.75 -7.10 34.91
#